data_AF-A0A450YSA6-F1
#
_entry.id   AF-A0A450YSA6-F1
#
_cell.length_a   1.000
_cell.length_b   1.000
_cell.length_c   1.000
_cell.angle_alpha   90.00
_cell.angle_beta   90.00
_cell.angle_gamma   90.00
#
_symmetry.space_group_name_H-M   'P 1'
#
loop_
_entity.id
_entity.type
_entity.pdbx_description
1 polymer ?
#
loop_
_entity_poly.entity_id
_entity_poly.type
_entity_poly.pdbx_seq_one_letter_code
_entity_poly.pdbx_strand_id
1 'polypeptide(L)'
;LYEHFLKDIADHLFHKSKYIRTSIEKESKKSVKASKDPPPKRKKPPNWQLLKELGLSFKDQWVIGRYSEALLRSAIDDYNFYKKQGKEIVNIPAFLISRCKAHKQSFEEKQEAYKDCTPDEALGWIKAYLTSMKSKLKFISSLKEMDRSAKVKKPQVLLRISKDSPTKSIFGIFHKVEGQWLDKEFTFNRPDFKRVVFDYFGEIFKPKFKRAY
;
A
#
# COMPACT_ATOMS: atom_id res chain seq x y z
N LEU A 1 -4.08 -3.89 16.46
CA LEU A 1 -5.22 -2.94 16.33
C LEU A 1 -4.79 -1.51 16.00
N TYR A 2 -3.76 -0.95 16.64
CA TYR A 2 -3.33 0.45 16.41
C TYR A 2 -2.46 0.66 15.14
N GLU A 3 -1.76 -0.35 14.62
CA GLU A 3 -0.95 -0.17 13.40
C GLU A 3 -1.76 0.17 12.14
N HIS A 4 -3.01 -0.30 12.04
CA HIS A 4 -3.94 0.12 10.98
C HIS A 4 -4.32 1.60 11.12
N PHE A 5 -4.49 2.08 12.35
CA PHE A 5 -4.88 3.45 12.70
C PHE A 5 -3.89 4.52 12.19
N LEU A 6 -2.60 4.23 12.22
CA LEU A 6 -1.56 5.21 11.86
C LEU A 6 -1.21 5.19 10.36
N LYS A 7 -1.33 4.02 9.70
CA LYS A 7 -1.18 3.92 8.24
C LYS A 7 -2.22 4.77 7.52
N ASP A 8 -3.42 4.83 8.08
CA ASP A 8 -4.53 5.62 7.55
C ASP A 8 -4.43 7.12 7.80
N ILE A 9 -3.81 7.53 8.91
CA ILE A 9 -3.54 8.95 9.19
C ILE A 9 -2.41 9.47 8.30
N ALA A 10 -1.39 8.64 8.02
CA ALA A 10 -0.30 8.98 7.12
C ALA A 10 -0.79 9.19 5.68
N ASP A 11 -1.60 8.26 5.14
CA ASP A 11 -2.19 8.41 3.81
C ASP A 11 -3.09 9.66 3.72
N HIS A 12 -3.75 10.02 4.82
CA HIS A 12 -4.60 11.21 4.89
C HIS A 12 -3.83 12.55 4.94
N LEU A 13 -2.66 12.59 5.60
CA LEU A 13 -1.85 13.81 5.72
C LEU A 13 -1.00 14.09 4.46
N PHE A 14 -0.54 13.05 3.75
CA PHE A 14 0.27 13.23 2.54
C PHE A 14 -0.54 13.54 1.27
N HIS A 15 -1.87 13.37 1.30
CA HIS A 15 -2.74 13.80 0.20
C HIS A 15 -3.10 15.29 0.21
N LYS A 16 -2.73 16.06 1.26
CA LYS A 16 -3.04 17.50 1.35
C LYS A 16 -2.30 18.40 0.35
N SER A 17 -1.38 17.89 -0.46
CA SER A 17 -0.65 18.70 -1.47
C SER A 17 -0.91 18.31 -2.92
N LYS A 18 -1.90 17.47 -3.21
CA LYS A 18 -2.41 17.35 -4.58
C LYS A 18 -3.79 17.96 -4.63
N TYR A 19 -3.82 19.25 -4.96
CA TYR A 19 -4.95 19.93 -5.59
C TYR A 19 -5.64 18.93 -6.53
N ILE A 20 -6.83 18.48 -6.16
CA ILE A 20 -7.70 17.69 -7.02
C ILE A 20 -8.14 18.66 -8.11
N ARG A 21 -7.32 18.79 -9.15
CA ARG A 21 -7.66 19.51 -10.37
C ARG A 21 -8.75 18.68 -11.05
N THR A 22 -9.97 19.17 -10.91
CA THR A 22 -11.14 18.82 -11.69
C THR A 22 -10.84 19.00 -13.18
N SER A 23 -10.60 17.89 -13.88
CA SER A 23 -10.68 17.83 -15.35
C SER A 23 -10.67 16.38 -15.80
N ILE A 24 -11.81 15.70 -15.65
CA ILE A 24 -12.11 14.50 -16.42
C ILE A 24 -12.79 15.00 -17.70
N GLU A 25 -11.98 15.39 -18.69
CA GLU A 25 -12.43 15.50 -20.06
C GLU A 25 -11.63 14.55 -20.94
N LYS A 26 -12.41 13.74 -21.66
CA LYS A 26 -12.13 12.99 -22.89
C LYS A 26 -11.43 11.61 -22.83
N GLU A 27 -12.32 10.64 -23.08
CA GLU A 27 -12.23 9.55 -24.06
C GLU A 27 -11.07 8.56 -23.98
N SER A 28 -11.39 7.35 -23.49
CA SER A 28 -11.00 6.14 -24.21
C SER A 28 -12.13 5.10 -24.15
N LYS A 29 -12.67 4.77 -25.32
CA LYS A 29 -13.58 3.65 -25.53
C LYS A 29 -12.78 2.35 -25.33
N LYS A 30 -12.90 1.73 -24.17
CA LYS A 30 -12.71 0.28 -24.01
C LYS A 30 -13.99 -0.32 -23.45
N SER A 31 -14.62 -1.13 -24.29
CA SER A 31 -15.89 -1.80 -24.07
C SER A 31 -15.80 -2.80 -22.91
N VAL A 32 -16.22 -2.38 -21.71
CA VAL A 32 -16.58 -3.31 -20.63
C VAL A 32 -18.05 -3.65 -20.81
N LYS A 33 -18.37 -4.72 -21.55
CA LYS A 33 -19.73 -5.30 -21.58
C LYS A 33 -19.82 -6.50 -20.63
N ALA A 34 -20.45 -6.27 -19.48
CA ALA A 34 -21.40 -7.19 -18.85
C ALA A 34 -22.17 -6.38 -17.79
N SER A 35 -23.50 -6.35 -17.94
CA SER A 35 -24.48 -5.49 -17.28
C SER A 35 -24.12 -5.02 -15.85
N LYS A 36 -23.96 -3.71 -15.69
CA LYS A 36 -23.77 -3.02 -14.40
C LYS A 36 -25.08 -2.52 -13.80
N ASP A 37 -26.22 -2.90 -14.37
CA ASP A 37 -27.49 -2.52 -13.78
C ASP A 37 -27.88 -3.55 -12.70
N PRO A 38 -28.29 -3.08 -11.51
CA PRO A 38 -28.76 -3.98 -10.49
C PRO A 38 -30.01 -4.72 -11.00
N PRO A 39 -30.19 -6.01 -10.67
CA PRO A 39 -31.39 -6.75 -11.05
C PRO A 39 -32.63 -6.02 -10.48
N PRO A 40 -33.83 -6.28 -11.05
CA PRO A 40 -35.06 -5.75 -10.49
C PRO A 40 -35.12 -6.03 -8.98
N LYS A 41 -35.61 -5.05 -8.20
CA LYS A 41 -35.53 -4.88 -6.72
C LYS A 41 -35.78 -6.14 -5.85
N ARG A 42 -36.27 -7.24 -6.43
CA ARG A 42 -36.58 -8.51 -5.78
C ARG A 42 -35.34 -9.29 -5.29
N LYS A 43 -34.14 -9.03 -5.83
CA LYS A 43 -32.90 -9.70 -5.36
C LYS A 43 -32.11 -8.79 -4.41
N LYS A 44 -31.76 -9.32 -3.23
CA LYS A 44 -30.91 -8.61 -2.26
C LYS A 44 -29.46 -8.49 -2.78
N PRO A 45 -28.78 -7.35 -2.55
CA PRO A 45 -27.38 -7.20 -2.91
C PRO A 45 -26.47 -8.26 -2.28
N PRO A 46 -25.38 -8.67 -2.95
CA PRO A 46 -24.35 -9.46 -2.29
C PRO A 46 -23.83 -8.70 -1.05
N ASN A 47 -23.52 -9.41 0.03
CA ASN A 47 -23.06 -8.82 1.30
C ASN A 47 -23.94 -7.70 1.88
N TRP A 48 -25.23 -7.61 1.48
CA TRP A 48 -26.16 -6.55 1.91
C TRP A 48 -26.26 -6.40 3.43
N GLN A 49 -26.08 -7.50 4.18
CA GLN A 49 -26.13 -7.50 5.65
C GLN A 49 -25.09 -6.56 6.26
N LEU A 50 -23.91 -6.43 5.62
CA LEU A 50 -22.84 -5.54 6.06
C LEU A 50 -23.10 -4.07 5.68
N LEU A 51 -23.92 -3.83 4.66
CA LEU A 51 -24.14 -2.51 4.07
C LEU A 51 -25.44 -1.85 4.52
N LYS A 52 -26.37 -2.61 5.11
CA LYS A 52 -27.72 -2.14 5.51
C LYS A 52 -27.68 -0.93 6.46
N GLU A 53 -26.66 -0.85 7.33
CA GLU A 53 -26.55 0.17 8.38
C GLU A 53 -25.91 1.47 7.88
N LEU A 54 -25.42 1.49 6.63
CA LEU A 54 -24.68 2.61 6.05
C LEU A 54 -25.57 3.56 5.24
N GLY A 55 -26.90 3.33 5.20
CA GLY A 55 -27.87 4.20 4.52
C GLY A 55 -27.66 4.30 3.00
N LEU A 56 -27.01 3.32 2.38
CA LEU A 56 -26.63 3.34 0.96
C LEU A 56 -27.81 3.07 0.04
N SER A 57 -27.82 3.67 -1.15
CA SER A 57 -28.82 3.35 -2.18
C SER A 57 -28.71 1.90 -2.63
N PHE A 58 -29.80 1.29 -3.11
CA PHE A 58 -29.78 -0.08 -3.62
C PHE A 58 -28.72 -0.29 -4.71
N LYS A 59 -28.51 0.72 -5.58
CA LYS A 59 -27.50 0.70 -6.63
C LYS A 59 -26.09 0.66 -6.04
N ASP A 60 -25.81 1.48 -5.03
CA ASP A 60 -24.51 1.51 -4.37
C ASP A 60 -24.24 0.21 -3.62
N GLN A 61 -25.23 -0.30 -2.89
CA GLN A 61 -25.14 -1.61 -2.24
C GLN A 61 -24.85 -2.72 -3.24
N TRP A 62 -25.44 -2.68 -4.44
CA TRP A 62 -25.20 -3.68 -5.49
C TRP A 62 -23.78 -3.62 -6.07
N VAL A 63 -23.21 -2.42 -6.19
CA VAL A 63 -21.84 -2.24 -6.69
C VAL A 63 -20.82 -2.64 -5.63
N ILE A 64 -21.01 -2.15 -4.39
CA ILE A 64 -20.08 -2.36 -3.28
C ILE A 64 -20.15 -3.81 -2.78
N GLY A 65 -21.36 -4.39 -2.74
CA GLY A 65 -21.59 -5.75 -2.28
C GLY A 65 -20.77 -6.82 -3.00
N ARG A 66 -20.32 -6.55 -4.24
CA ARG A 66 -19.50 -7.46 -5.04
C ARG A 66 -18.07 -7.67 -4.51
N TYR A 67 -17.58 -6.80 -3.63
CA TYR A 67 -16.31 -7.03 -2.94
C TYR A 67 -16.46 -8.21 -1.95
N SER A 68 -15.36 -8.92 -1.67
CA SER A 68 -15.39 -9.99 -0.67
C SER A 68 -15.72 -9.44 0.72
N GLU A 69 -16.33 -10.28 1.56
CA GLU A 69 -16.69 -9.90 2.92
C GLU A 69 -15.50 -9.35 3.73
N ALA A 70 -14.31 -9.96 3.61
CA ALA A 70 -13.11 -9.51 4.30
C ALA A 70 -12.70 -8.08 3.91
N LEU A 71 -12.77 -7.74 2.61
CA LEU A 71 -12.46 -6.40 2.11
C LEU A 71 -13.49 -5.38 2.57
N LEU A 72 -14.77 -5.77 2.56
CA LEU A 72 -15.87 -4.93 3.02
C LEU A 72 -15.78 -4.64 4.52
N ARG A 73 -15.54 -5.66 5.34
CA ARG A 73 -15.33 -5.49 6.79
C ARG A 73 -14.18 -4.52 7.08
N SER A 74 -13.04 -4.72 6.42
CA SER A 74 -11.89 -3.82 6.57
C SER A 74 -12.21 -2.37 6.16
N ALA A 75 -12.93 -2.17 5.05
CA ALA A 75 -13.34 -0.85 4.60
C ALA A 75 -14.40 -0.20 5.53
N ILE A 76 -15.28 -1.00 6.12
CA ILE A 76 -16.29 -0.54 7.10
C ILE A 76 -15.61 -0.15 8.42
N ASP A 77 -14.63 -0.93 8.86
CA ASP A 77 -13.83 -0.60 10.05
C ASP A 77 -13.13 0.74 9.87
N ASP A 78 -12.56 0.99 8.69
CA ASP A 78 -11.98 2.30 8.34
C ASP A 78 -13.02 3.42 8.37
N TYR A 79 -14.20 3.19 7.80
CA TYR A 79 -15.29 4.16 7.79
C TYR A 79 -15.70 4.53 9.24
N ASN A 80 -15.93 3.52 10.07
CA ASN A 80 -16.30 3.69 11.47
C ASN A 80 -15.18 4.37 12.26
N PHE A 81 -13.93 4.05 11.96
CA PHE A 81 -12.78 4.69 12.54
C PHE A 81 -12.74 6.19 12.22
N TYR A 82 -12.89 6.57 10.96
CA TYR A 82 -12.91 7.98 10.54
C TYR A 82 -14.06 8.75 11.19
N LYS A 83 -15.25 8.14 11.26
CA LYS A 83 -16.41 8.72 11.93
C LYS A 83 -16.15 8.98 13.42
N LYS A 84 -15.50 8.04 14.13
CA LYS A 84 -15.07 8.21 15.53
C LYS A 84 -14.05 9.34 15.72
N GLN A 85 -13.25 9.63 14.69
CA GLN A 85 -12.28 10.74 14.70
C GLN A 85 -12.92 12.10 14.35
N GLY A 86 -14.25 12.17 14.21
CA GLY A 86 -14.96 13.39 13.83
C GLY A 86 -14.74 13.79 12.37
N LYS A 87 -14.23 12.89 11.52
CA LYS A 87 -14.07 13.17 10.09
C LYS A 87 -15.39 12.93 9.37
N GLU A 88 -15.83 13.94 8.63
CA GLU A 88 -17.00 13.83 7.77
C GLU A 88 -16.64 13.11 6.46
N ILE A 89 -17.39 12.06 6.12
CA ILE A 89 -17.27 11.34 4.85
C ILE A 89 -18.54 11.62 4.05
N VAL A 90 -18.45 12.58 3.12
CA VAL A 90 -19.58 13.04 2.31
C VAL A 90 -20.06 11.96 1.33
N ASN A 91 -19.14 11.17 0.75
CA ASN A 91 -19.48 10.11 -0.21
C ASN A 91 -19.06 8.74 0.31
N ILE A 92 -19.93 8.13 1.12
CA ILE A 92 -19.74 6.80 1.70
C ILE A 92 -19.48 5.73 0.62
N PRO A 93 -20.26 5.64 -0.48
CA PRO A 93 -19.98 4.67 -1.54
C PRO A 93 -18.56 4.76 -2.10
N ALA A 94 -18.13 5.97 -2.49
CA ALA A 94 -16.82 6.18 -3.08
C ALA A 94 -15.70 5.86 -2.10
N PHE A 95 -15.89 6.21 -0.82
CA PHE A 95 -14.96 5.86 0.25
C PHE A 95 -14.80 4.34 0.38
N LEU A 96 -15.89 3.59 0.51
CA LEU A 96 -15.84 2.14 0.67
C LEU A 96 -15.19 1.45 -0.53
N ILE A 97 -15.53 1.87 -1.76
CA ILE A 97 -14.90 1.34 -2.99
C ILE A 97 -13.40 1.62 -3.00
N SER A 98 -12.99 2.83 -2.64
CA SER A 98 -11.58 3.21 -2.57
C SER A 98 -10.82 2.35 -1.56
N ARG A 99 -11.36 2.16 -0.36
CA ARG A 99 -10.75 1.34 0.70
C ARG A 99 -10.72 -0.14 0.35
N CYS A 100 -11.79 -0.69 -0.24
CA CYS A 100 -11.78 -2.07 -0.73
C CYS A 100 -10.70 -2.30 -1.80
N LYS A 101 -10.50 -1.35 -2.72
CA LYS A 101 -9.42 -1.42 -3.71
C LYS A 101 -8.04 -1.37 -3.05
N ALA A 102 -7.84 -0.47 -2.09
CA ALA A 102 -6.58 -0.35 -1.36
C ALA A 102 -6.24 -1.62 -0.56
N HIS A 103 -7.22 -2.18 0.15
CA HIS A 103 -7.05 -3.43 0.89
C HIS A 103 -6.77 -4.62 -0.03
N LYS A 104 -7.48 -4.69 -1.17
CA LYS A 104 -7.25 -5.73 -2.18
C LYS A 104 -5.83 -5.66 -2.74
N GLN A 105 -5.39 -4.46 -3.12
CA GLN A 105 -4.05 -4.24 -3.61
C GLN A 105 -3.00 -4.62 -2.54
N SER A 106 -3.18 -4.19 -1.29
CA SER A 106 -2.26 -4.55 -0.21
C SER A 106 -2.21 -6.05 0.06
N PHE A 107 -3.32 -6.76 -0.12
CA PHE A 107 -3.38 -8.21 0.06
C PHE A 107 -2.67 -8.94 -1.09
N GLU A 108 -2.91 -8.53 -2.33
CA GLU A 108 -2.25 -9.09 -3.52
C GLU A 108 -0.74 -8.83 -3.50
N GLU A 109 -0.32 -7.62 -3.11
CA GLU A 109 1.10 -7.27 -2.94
C GLU A 109 1.78 -8.15 -1.88
N LYS A 110 1.10 -8.40 -0.76
CA LYS A 110 1.59 -9.33 0.27
C LYS A 110 1.67 -10.75 -0.28
N GLN A 111 0.63 -11.27 -0.92
CA GLN A 111 0.68 -12.63 -1.47
C GLN A 111 1.81 -12.80 -2.50
N GLU A 112 1.98 -11.82 -3.38
CA GLU A 112 3.05 -11.85 -4.38
C GLU A 112 4.44 -11.74 -3.74
N ALA A 113 4.59 -10.99 -2.65
CA ALA A 113 5.84 -10.94 -1.90
C ALA A 113 6.19 -12.27 -1.23
N TYR A 114 5.21 -13.12 -0.92
CA TYR A 114 5.43 -14.39 -0.22
C TYR A 114 5.65 -15.57 -1.18
N LYS A 115 5.62 -15.33 -2.49
CA LYS A 115 6.01 -16.33 -3.49
C LYS A 115 7.53 -16.38 -3.61
N ASP A 116 8.05 -17.59 -3.72
CA ASP A 116 9.44 -17.81 -4.07
C ASP A 116 9.75 -17.22 -5.45
N CYS A 117 10.98 -16.75 -5.63
CA CYS A 117 11.42 -16.14 -6.88
C CYS A 117 12.84 -16.52 -7.25
N THR A 118 13.12 -16.49 -8.55
CA THR A 118 14.48 -16.58 -9.08
C THR A 118 15.25 -15.25 -8.90
N PRO A 119 16.59 -15.24 -9.01
CA PRO A 119 17.38 -14.02 -8.90
C PRO A 119 16.98 -12.92 -9.90
N ASP A 120 16.62 -13.29 -11.14
CA ASP A 120 16.16 -12.34 -12.16
C ASP A 120 14.81 -11.72 -11.81
N GLU A 121 13.87 -12.55 -11.34
CA GLU A 121 12.57 -12.08 -10.86
C GLU A 121 12.70 -11.18 -9.64
N ALA A 122 13.59 -11.52 -8.71
CA ALA A 122 13.91 -10.70 -7.55
C ALA A 122 14.45 -9.33 -7.96
N LEU A 123 15.37 -9.30 -8.95
CA LEU A 123 15.94 -8.06 -9.49
C LEU A 123 14.90 -7.19 -10.21
N GLY A 124 14.04 -7.80 -11.02
CA GLY A 124 12.93 -7.11 -11.69
C GLY A 124 11.94 -6.53 -10.69
N TRP A 125 11.52 -7.34 -9.72
CA TRP A 125 10.60 -6.94 -8.66
C TRP A 125 11.16 -5.81 -7.79
N ILE A 126 12.40 -5.91 -7.31
CA ILE A 126 12.96 -4.89 -6.41
C ILE A 126 13.09 -3.53 -7.10
N LYS A 127 13.40 -3.50 -8.40
CA LYS A 127 13.43 -2.25 -9.17
C LYS A 127 12.06 -1.58 -9.19
N ALA A 128 11.01 -2.34 -9.47
CA ALA A 128 9.65 -1.82 -9.48
C ALA A 128 9.22 -1.37 -8.07
N TYR A 129 9.53 -2.17 -7.04
CA TYR A 129 9.19 -1.91 -5.65
C TYR A 129 9.90 -0.66 -5.09
N LEU A 130 11.21 -0.51 -5.34
CA LEU A 130 11.94 0.70 -4.94
C LEU A 130 11.47 1.94 -5.71
N THR A 131 11.04 1.77 -6.96
CA THR A 131 10.46 2.88 -7.76
C THR A 131 9.15 3.37 -7.16
N SER A 132 8.26 2.47 -6.72
CA SER A 132 6.99 2.86 -6.08
C SER A 132 7.22 3.59 -4.74
N MET A 133 8.32 3.29 -4.06
CA MET A 133 8.70 3.91 -2.78
C MET A 133 9.71 5.06 -2.92
N LYS A 134 10.01 5.53 -4.12
CA LYS A 134 11.08 6.51 -4.37
C LYS A 134 10.95 7.79 -3.53
N SER A 135 9.74 8.21 -3.21
CA SER A 135 9.49 9.38 -2.36
C SER A 135 9.90 9.19 -0.89
N LYS A 136 9.95 7.94 -0.40
CA LYS A 136 10.25 7.56 0.98
C LYS A 136 11.73 7.21 1.20
N LEU A 137 12.50 7.06 0.12
CA LEU A 137 13.89 6.58 0.14
C LEU A 137 14.86 7.66 -0.37
N LYS A 138 16.13 7.55 0.01
CA LYS A 138 17.24 8.31 -0.57
C LYS A 138 18.15 7.31 -1.28
N PHE A 139 18.32 7.43 -2.59
CA PHE A 139 19.21 6.54 -3.33
C PHE A 139 20.64 7.05 -3.25
N ILE A 140 21.58 6.13 -3.03
CA ILE A 140 23.02 6.39 -3.07
C ILE A 140 23.66 5.48 -4.12
N SER A 141 24.66 5.99 -4.83
CA SER A 141 25.38 5.23 -5.87
C SER A 141 26.54 4.41 -5.30
N SER A 142 27.05 4.81 -4.14
CA SER A 142 28.15 4.16 -3.43
C SER A 142 28.06 4.40 -1.92
N LEU A 143 28.75 3.57 -1.15
CA LEU A 143 28.85 3.73 0.32
C LEU A 143 29.50 5.07 0.73
N LYS A 144 30.32 5.67 -0.14
CA LYS A 144 30.96 6.98 0.11
C LYS A 144 29.95 8.13 0.15
N GLU A 145 28.81 7.99 -0.53
CA GLU A 145 27.74 8.99 -0.54
C GLU A 145 26.79 8.85 0.66
N MET A 146 27.02 7.87 1.53
CA MET A 146 26.17 7.63 2.68
C MET A 146 26.32 8.77 3.69
N ASP A 147 25.27 9.55 3.83
CA ASP A 147 25.20 10.63 4.79
C ASP A 147 24.86 10.06 6.18
N ARG A 148 25.84 10.04 7.08
CA ARG A 148 25.67 9.55 8.47
C ARG A 148 25.21 10.63 9.45
N SER A 149 24.91 11.85 8.97
CA SER A 149 24.52 12.97 9.82
C SER A 149 23.16 12.76 10.50
N ALA A 150 22.90 13.49 11.58
CA ALA A 150 21.63 13.45 12.30
C ALA A 150 20.43 13.99 11.47
N LYS A 151 20.69 14.64 10.33
CA LYS A 151 19.66 15.27 9.49
C LYS A 151 18.97 14.25 8.58
N VAL A 152 19.54 13.07 8.38
CA VAL A 152 18.98 12.03 7.50
C VAL A 152 17.82 11.32 8.19
N LYS A 153 16.60 11.60 7.70
CA LYS A 153 15.36 10.97 8.18
C LYS A 153 14.92 9.76 7.35
N LYS A 154 15.33 9.70 6.07
CA LYS A 154 14.92 8.65 5.13
C LYS A 154 15.96 7.53 5.08
N PRO A 155 15.55 6.26 4.93
CA PRO A 155 16.46 5.18 4.61
C PRO A 155 17.25 5.49 3.34
N GLN A 156 18.57 5.25 3.39
CA GLN A 156 19.48 5.31 2.25
C GLN A 156 19.57 3.93 1.60
N VAL A 157 19.41 3.86 0.29
CA VAL A 157 19.36 2.60 -0.47
C VAL A 157 20.47 2.57 -1.50
N LEU A 158 21.27 1.51 -1.45
CA LEU A 158 22.28 1.17 -2.43
C LEU A 158 21.80 -0.03 -3.24
N LEU A 159 21.63 0.12 -4.54
CA LEU A 159 21.36 -0.98 -5.46
C LEU A 159 22.43 -0.99 -6.56
N ARG A 160 23.40 -1.91 -6.47
CA ARG A 160 24.44 -2.10 -7.50
C ARG A 160 24.13 -3.36 -8.27
N ILE A 161 23.88 -3.21 -9.56
CA ILE A 161 23.49 -4.31 -10.44
C ILE A 161 24.74 -4.80 -11.16
N SER A 162 25.06 -6.09 -11.00
CA SER A 162 26.13 -6.72 -11.77
C SER A 162 25.67 -6.93 -13.22
N LYS A 163 26.58 -6.70 -14.17
CA LYS A 163 26.33 -6.99 -15.59
C LYS A 163 26.43 -8.49 -15.91
N ASP A 164 27.16 -9.25 -15.10
CA ASP A 164 27.48 -10.66 -15.39
C ASP A 164 26.42 -11.60 -14.84
N SER A 165 25.89 -11.32 -13.63
CA SER A 165 24.89 -12.17 -12.99
C SER A 165 24.08 -11.43 -11.93
N PRO A 166 22.75 -11.62 -11.87
CA PRO A 166 21.90 -11.04 -10.82
C PRO A 166 22.35 -11.39 -9.40
N THR A 167 22.91 -12.59 -9.18
CA THR A 167 23.36 -13.08 -7.86
C THR A 167 24.52 -12.28 -7.28
N LYS A 168 25.32 -11.63 -8.14
CA LYS A 168 26.42 -10.73 -7.76
C LYS A 168 25.95 -9.28 -7.53
N SER A 169 24.66 -9.00 -7.71
CA SER A 169 24.10 -7.68 -7.42
C SER A 169 24.04 -7.44 -5.91
N ILE A 170 24.26 -6.20 -5.49
CA ILE A 170 24.25 -5.79 -4.09
C ILE A 170 23.02 -4.93 -3.86
N PHE A 171 22.19 -5.32 -2.88
CA PHE A 171 21.10 -4.50 -2.39
C PHE A 171 21.29 -4.23 -0.90
N GLY A 172 21.63 -2.99 -0.56
CA GLY A 172 21.88 -2.51 0.80
C GLY A 172 20.90 -1.43 1.21
N ILE A 173 20.44 -1.48 2.46
CA ILE A 173 19.58 -0.48 3.09
C ILE A 173 20.26 0.00 4.37
N PHE A 174 20.38 1.31 4.51
CA PHE A 174 21.03 1.98 5.63
C PHE A 174 20.04 2.96 6.24
N HIS A 175 19.68 2.78 7.51
CA HIS A 175 18.75 3.70 8.15
C HIS A 175 19.06 3.90 9.63
N LYS A 176 18.64 5.04 10.16
CA LYS A 176 18.91 5.42 11.55
C LYS A 176 17.71 5.09 12.44
N VAL A 177 17.97 4.37 13.52
CA VAL A 177 16.99 3.99 14.55
C VAL A 177 17.56 4.39 15.90
N GLU A 178 16.90 5.31 16.61
CA GLU A 178 17.24 5.68 18.00
C GLU A 178 18.71 6.10 18.19
N GLY A 179 19.28 6.75 17.17
CA GLY A 179 20.68 7.20 17.21
C GLY A 179 21.66 6.23 16.54
N GLN A 180 21.30 4.96 16.39
CA GLN A 180 22.13 3.92 15.79
C GLN A 180 21.85 3.74 14.30
N TRP A 181 22.90 3.45 13.52
CA TRP A 181 22.77 3.10 12.11
C TRP A 181 22.58 1.59 11.99
N LEU A 182 21.51 1.19 11.30
CA LEU A 182 21.23 -0.18 10.93
C LEU A 182 21.52 -0.36 9.45
N ASP A 183 22.37 -1.33 9.18
CA ASP A 183 22.86 -1.66 7.86
C ASP A 183 22.35 -3.07 7.52
N LYS A 184 21.57 -3.19 6.45
CA LYS A 184 21.02 -4.46 6.01
C LYS A 184 21.29 -4.69 4.54
N GLU A 185 21.99 -5.78 4.25
CA GLU A 185 22.22 -6.24 2.88
C GLU A 185 21.37 -7.49 2.58
N PHE A 186 20.90 -7.57 1.35
CA PHE A 186 20.11 -8.67 0.81
C PHE A 186 20.82 -9.28 -0.38
N THR A 187 20.87 -10.61 -0.41
CA THR A 187 21.44 -11.39 -1.51
C THR A 187 20.32 -11.90 -2.42
N PHE A 188 20.53 -11.82 -3.73
CA PHE A 188 19.52 -12.22 -4.73
C PHE A 188 19.43 -13.74 -4.94
N ASN A 189 20.27 -14.55 -4.27
CA ASN A 189 20.24 -16.01 -4.32
C ASN A 189 19.17 -16.64 -3.41
N ARG A 190 18.33 -15.83 -2.76
CA ARG A 190 17.31 -16.29 -1.84
C ARG A 190 15.99 -16.55 -2.57
N PRO A 191 15.39 -17.76 -2.45
CA PRO A 191 14.05 -17.99 -3.00
C PRO A 191 13.02 -17.08 -2.34
N ASP A 192 13.14 -16.83 -1.03
CA ASP A 192 12.24 -16.00 -0.25
C ASP A 192 12.59 -14.49 -0.26
N PHE A 193 13.38 -14.03 -1.24
CA PHE A 193 13.90 -12.66 -1.29
C PHE A 193 12.80 -11.59 -1.17
N LYS A 194 11.73 -11.71 -1.98
CA LYS A 194 10.63 -10.74 -2.00
C LYS A 194 10.02 -10.57 -0.60
N ARG A 195 9.79 -11.68 0.12
CA ARG A 195 9.20 -11.70 1.46
C ARG A 195 10.10 -10.97 2.45
N VAL A 196 11.37 -11.36 2.50
CA VAL A 196 12.33 -10.83 3.49
C VAL A 196 12.55 -9.34 3.30
N VAL A 197 12.58 -8.86 2.05
CA VAL A 197 12.66 -7.43 1.76
C VAL A 197 11.36 -6.70 2.11
N PHE A 198 10.20 -7.27 1.74
CA PHE A 198 8.90 -6.66 2.02
C PHE A 198 8.65 -6.52 3.52
N ASP A 199 8.94 -7.57 4.30
CA ASP A 199 8.80 -7.56 5.75
C ASP A 199 9.76 -6.54 6.39
N TYR A 200 11.01 -6.45 5.91
CA TYR A 200 11.98 -5.48 6.42
C TYR A 200 11.54 -4.02 6.18
N PHE A 201 11.05 -3.69 5.00
CA PHE A 201 10.47 -2.37 4.75
C PHE A 201 9.19 -2.15 5.56
N GLY A 202 8.42 -3.22 5.80
CA GLY A 202 7.32 -3.24 6.75
C GLY A 202 7.76 -2.74 8.12
N GLU A 203 8.84 -3.27 8.69
CA GLU A 203 9.40 -2.84 9.98
C GLU A 203 9.96 -1.40 9.95
N ILE A 204 10.67 -1.02 8.88
CA ILE A 204 11.22 0.34 8.75
C ILE A 204 10.11 1.39 8.75
N PHE A 205 9.04 1.12 8.00
CA PHE A 205 7.92 2.04 7.85
C PHE A 205 6.78 1.76 8.82
N LYS A 206 6.94 0.80 9.74
CA LYS A 206 6.02 0.64 10.85
C LYS A 206 6.06 1.91 11.69
N PRO A 207 4.91 2.49 12.01
CA PRO A 207 4.89 3.64 12.90
C PRO A 207 5.41 3.21 14.28
N LYS A 208 6.57 3.76 14.69
CA LYS A 208 7.10 3.56 16.04
C LYS A 208 6.13 4.19 17.04
N PHE A 209 5.40 3.36 17.77
CA PHE A 209 4.71 3.81 18.98
C PHE A 209 5.75 4.26 20.00
N LYS A 210 5.82 5.56 20.27
CA LYS A 210 6.31 6.00 21.57
C LYS A 210 5.32 5.44 22.58
N ARG A 211 5.76 4.49 23.41
CA ARG A 211 5.05 4.20 24.67
C ARG A 211 5.04 5.51 25.45
N ALA A 212 3.87 6.14 25.52
CA ALA A 212 3.63 7.15 26.53
C ALA A 212 3.62 6.39 27.87
N TYR A 213 4.67 6.60 28.66
CA TYR A 213 4.66 6.29 30.09
C TYR A 213 3.94 7.43 30.81
#